data_AF-A0A172WEP2-F1
#
_entry.id   AF-A0A172WEP2-F1
#
_cell.length_a   1.000
_cell.length_b   1.000
_cell.length_c   1.000
_cell.angle_alpha   90.00
_cell.angle_beta   90.00
_cell.angle_gamma   90.00
#
_symmetry.space_group_name_H-M   'P 1'
#
loop_
_entity.id
_entity.type
_entity.pdbx_description
1 polymer ?
#
loop_
_entity_poly.entity_id
_entity_poly.type
_entity_poly.pdbx_seq_one_letter_code
_entity_poly.pdbx_strand_id
1 'polypeptide(L)'
;MSLRTLVKLYKVSKGGEKIRNAWALVREAAKYSHNEPYWDFLRETFDVRAEEIKDAMYSLEESGELKIKRSVDGKRLYVSTLKDIKENPVRLNRWLRLTLKK
;
A
#
# COMPACT_ATOMS: atom_id res chain seq x y z
N MET A 1 11.61 -5.72 -7.38
CA MET A 1 10.71 -6.88 -7.17
C MET A 1 9.40 -6.60 -7.89
N SER A 2 8.75 -7.61 -8.47
CA SER A 2 7.43 -7.43 -9.07
C SER A 2 6.36 -7.24 -7.99
N LEU A 3 5.29 -6.52 -8.34
CA LEU A 3 4.17 -6.25 -7.42
C LEU A 3 3.53 -7.55 -6.92
N ARG A 4 3.42 -8.56 -7.80
CA ARG A 4 2.92 -9.90 -7.47
C ARG A 4 3.74 -10.60 -6.39
N THR A 5 5.07 -10.48 -6.42
CA THR A 5 5.94 -11.05 -5.39
C THR A 5 5.72 -10.38 -4.04
N LEU A 6 5.53 -9.06 -4.02
CA LEU A 6 5.23 -8.31 -2.78
C LEU A 6 3.90 -8.74 -2.16
N VAL A 7 2.88 -9.02 -2.99
CA VAL A 7 1.61 -9.59 -2.51
C VAL A 7 1.83 -10.94 -1.83
N LYS A 8 2.61 -11.84 -2.44
CA LYS A 8 2.91 -13.16 -1.85
C LYS A 8 3.63 -13.01 -0.52
N LEU A 9 4.66 -12.16 -0.46
CA LEU A 9 5.42 -11.89 0.77
C LEU A 9 4.53 -11.31 1.87
N TYR A 10 3.67 -10.36 1.54
CA TYR A 10 2.70 -9.79 2.48
C TYR A 10 1.76 -10.86 3.06
N LYS A 11 1.18 -11.72 2.21
CA LYS A 11 0.23 -12.76 2.65
C LYS A 11 0.83 -13.77 3.64
N VAL A 12 2.10 -14.11 3.49
CA VAL A 12 2.76 -15.12 4.34
C VAL A 12 3.41 -14.52 5.60
N SER A 13 3.61 -13.20 5.61
CA SER A 13 4.27 -12.50 6.73
C SER A 13 3.38 -12.32 7.95
N LYS A 14 4.01 -12.21 9.13
CA LYS A 14 3.33 -12.02 10.43
C LYS A 14 4.00 -10.93 11.26
N GLY A 15 3.27 -10.39 12.24
CA GLY A 15 3.81 -9.38 13.17
C GLY A 15 4.39 -8.15 12.47
N GLY A 16 5.52 -7.64 12.97
CA GLY A 16 6.17 -6.44 12.41
C GLY A 16 6.64 -6.58 10.96
N GLU A 17 6.95 -7.80 10.51
CA GLU A 17 7.30 -8.05 9.11
C GLU A 17 6.11 -7.81 8.18
N LYS A 18 4.89 -8.11 8.64
CA LYS A 18 3.66 -7.86 7.88
C LYS A 18 3.46 -6.39 7.56
N ILE A 19 3.74 -5.51 8.52
CA ILE A 19 3.67 -4.05 8.33
C ILE A 19 4.71 -3.61 7.29
N ARG A 20 5.95 -4.11 7.40
CA ARG A 20 7.02 -3.78 6.45
C ARG A 20 6.67 -4.23 5.02
N ASN A 21 6.17 -5.44 4.86
CA ASN A 21 5.76 -5.98 3.55
C ASN A 21 4.52 -5.27 3.00
N ALA A 22 3.56 -4.91 3.84
CA ALA A 22 2.41 -4.09 3.46
C ALA A 22 2.86 -2.73 2.92
N TRP A 23 3.79 -2.05 3.61
CA TRP A 23 4.36 -0.79 3.14
C TRP A 23 5.10 -0.93 1.82
N ALA A 24 5.91 -1.99 1.65
CA ALA A 24 6.60 -2.26 0.40
C ALA A 24 5.60 -2.45 -0.76
N LEU A 25 4.54 -3.23 -0.54
CA LEU A 25 3.47 -3.44 -1.51
C LEU A 25 2.75 -2.14 -1.87
N VAL A 26 2.33 -1.36 -0.87
CA VAL A 26 1.59 -0.10 -1.07
C VAL A 26 2.43 0.94 -1.80
N ARG A 27 3.74 1.06 -1.49
CA ARG A 27 4.64 1.95 -2.22
C ARG A 27 4.77 1.58 -3.68
N GLU A 28 4.98 0.30 -3.94
CA GLU A 28 5.16 -0.18 -5.30
C GLU A 28 3.87 0.03 -6.09
N ALA A 29 2.71 -0.25 -5.50
CA ALA A 29 1.40 0.04 -6.07
C ALA A 29 1.19 1.55 -6.33
N ALA A 30 1.65 2.42 -5.42
CA ALA A 30 1.49 3.87 -5.50
C ALA A 30 2.23 4.48 -6.71
N LYS A 31 3.34 3.90 -7.19
CA LYS A 31 4.07 4.38 -8.37
C LYS A 31 3.16 4.47 -9.60
N TYR A 32 2.23 3.52 -9.72
CA TYR A 32 1.31 3.37 -10.84
C TYR A 32 -0.04 4.09 -10.63
N SER A 33 -0.19 4.85 -9.54
CA SER A 33 -1.46 5.49 -9.13
C SER A 33 -2.09 6.45 -10.15
N HIS A 34 -1.34 6.86 -11.17
CA HIS A 34 -1.79 7.77 -12.23
C HIS A 34 -2.28 7.05 -13.50
N ASN A 35 -2.06 5.73 -13.59
CA ASN A 35 -2.60 4.94 -14.70
C ASN A 35 -4.08 4.68 -14.42
N GLU A 36 -4.96 5.08 -15.34
CA GLU A 36 -6.40 4.92 -15.23
C GLU A 36 -6.91 4.06 -16.39
N PRO A 37 -7.81 3.08 -16.15
CA PRO A 37 -8.38 2.67 -14.87
C PRO A 37 -7.38 1.91 -13.98
N TYR A 38 -7.14 2.41 -12.77
CA TYR A 38 -6.03 1.95 -11.91
C TYR A 38 -6.08 0.47 -11.56
N TRP A 39 -7.27 -0.03 -11.18
CA TRP A 39 -7.42 -1.42 -10.74
C TRP A 39 -7.30 -2.40 -11.91
N ASP A 40 -7.84 -2.06 -13.07
CA ASP A 40 -7.69 -2.88 -14.28
C ASP A 40 -6.24 -2.92 -14.74
N PHE A 41 -5.54 -1.78 -14.71
CA PHE A 41 -4.11 -1.70 -15.00
C PHE A 41 -3.28 -2.65 -14.11
N LEU A 42 -3.55 -2.67 -12.80
CA LEU A 42 -2.84 -3.58 -11.89
C LEU A 42 -3.15 -5.06 -12.16
N ARG A 43 -4.41 -5.37 -12.48
CA ARG A 43 -4.83 -6.73 -12.81
C ARG A 43 -4.13 -7.22 -14.08
N GLU A 44 -4.17 -6.43 -15.14
CA GLU A 44 -3.68 -6.83 -16.46
C GLU A 44 -2.15 -6.84 -16.54
N THR A 45 -1.48 -5.89 -15.88
CA THR A 45 -0.02 -5.76 -15.96
C THR A 45 0.70 -6.67 -14.96
N PHE A 46 0.11 -6.90 -13.78
CA PHE A 46 0.81 -7.54 -12.67
C PHE A 46 0.08 -8.76 -12.09
N ASP A 47 -1.11 -9.13 -12.58
CA ASP A 47 -1.96 -10.16 -11.97
C ASP A 47 -2.22 -9.87 -10.48
N VAL A 48 -2.45 -8.59 -10.16
CA VAL A 48 -2.74 -8.14 -8.79
C VAL A 48 -4.16 -7.58 -8.71
N ARG A 49 -4.97 -8.13 -7.80
CA ARG A 49 -6.35 -7.71 -7.61
C ARG A 49 -6.44 -6.51 -6.68
N ALA A 50 -7.49 -5.73 -6.82
CA ALA A 50 -7.73 -4.55 -5.99
C ALA A 50 -7.79 -4.90 -4.50
N GLU A 51 -8.40 -6.04 -4.15
CA GLU A 51 -8.57 -6.52 -2.78
C GLU A 51 -7.23 -6.75 -2.09
N GLU A 52 -6.20 -7.19 -2.82
CA GLU A 52 -4.87 -7.49 -2.27
C GLU A 52 -4.14 -6.21 -1.83
N ILE A 53 -4.30 -5.13 -2.60
CA ILE A 53 -3.75 -3.81 -2.24
C ILE A 53 -4.59 -3.16 -1.14
N LYS A 54 -5.92 -3.23 -1.25
CA LYS A 54 -6.84 -2.68 -0.24
C LYS A 54 -6.63 -3.32 1.12
N ASP A 55 -6.42 -4.63 1.18
CA ASP A 55 -6.14 -5.38 2.41
C ASP A 55 -4.82 -4.93 3.06
N ALA A 56 -3.76 -4.74 2.28
CA ALA A 56 -2.50 -4.21 2.77
C ALA A 56 -2.64 -2.77 3.30
N MET A 57 -3.35 -1.90 2.58
CA MET A 57 -3.64 -0.54 3.05
C MET A 57 -4.48 -0.55 4.33
N TYR A 58 -5.45 -1.45 4.42
CA TYR A 58 -6.30 -1.59 5.60
C TYR A 58 -5.49 -2.09 6.82
N SER A 59 -4.62 -3.09 6.63
CA SER A 59 -3.72 -3.54 7.70
C SER A 59 -2.81 -2.42 8.23
N LEU A 60 -2.34 -1.53 7.34
CA LEU A 60 -1.58 -0.34 7.75
C LEU A 60 -2.47 0.70 8.46
N GLU A 61 -3.74 0.81 8.11
CA GLU A 61 -4.70 1.67 8.82
C GLU A 61 -4.99 1.13 10.23
N GLU A 62 -5.20 -0.18 10.38
CA GLU A 62 -5.40 -0.83 11.68
C GLU A 62 -4.18 -0.72 12.60
N SER A 63 -2.97 -0.79 12.05
CA SER A 63 -1.74 -0.63 12.84
C SER A 63 -1.39 0.84 13.13
N GLY A 64 -2.21 1.80 12.67
CA GLY A 64 -1.98 3.24 12.85
C GLY A 64 -0.87 3.84 11.99
N GLU A 65 -0.36 3.08 11.02
CA GLU A 65 0.74 3.45 10.12
C GLU A 65 0.27 4.33 8.95
N LEU A 66 -0.94 4.08 8.47
CA LEU A 66 -1.55 4.78 7.34
C LEU A 66 -2.91 5.33 7.75
N LYS A 67 -3.30 6.48 7.19
CA LYS A 67 -4.69 6.95 7.26
C LYS A 67 -5.25 6.97 5.85
N ILE A 68 -6.24 6.13 5.57
CA ILE A 68 -6.87 6.09 4.25
C ILE A 68 -7.79 7.32 4.16
N LYS A 69 -7.65 8.08 3.07
CA LYS A 69 -8.53 9.22 2.81
C LYS A 69 -9.98 8.76 2.76
N ARG A 70 -10.91 9.61 3.20
CA ARG A 70 -12.34 9.35 3.15
C ARG A 70 -13.04 10.47 2.38
N SER A 71 -14.07 10.13 1.62
CA SER A 71 -14.97 11.12 1.04
C SER A 71 -15.84 11.75 2.14
N VAL A 72 -16.59 12.79 1.79
CA VAL A 72 -17.57 13.42 2.69
C VAL A 72 -18.59 12.38 3.18
N ASP A 73 -18.96 11.43 2.32
CA ASP A 73 -19.86 10.31 2.66
C ASP A 73 -19.19 9.18 3.46
N GLY A 74 -17.93 9.35 3.89
CA GLY A 74 -17.19 8.36 4.67
C GLY A 74 -16.57 7.21 3.85
N LYS A 75 -16.70 7.20 2.52
CA LYS A 75 -16.16 6.13 1.66
C LYS A 75 -14.63 6.23 1.57
N ARG A 76 -13.94 5.10 1.67
CA ARG A 76 -12.47 5.02 1.54
C ARG A 76 -12.00 5.33 0.12
N LEU A 77 -11.09 6.28 0.01
CA LEU A 77 -10.48 6.76 -1.24
C LEU A 77 -9.08 6.17 -1.41
N TYR A 78 -9.02 4.89 -1.75
CA TYR A 78 -7.78 4.13 -1.89
C TYR A 78 -6.83 4.72 -2.93
N VAL A 79 -7.30 4.96 -4.16
CA VAL A 79 -6.46 5.46 -5.25
C VAL A 79 -5.95 6.88 -4.96
N SER A 80 -6.79 7.75 -4.40
CA SER A 80 -6.35 9.09 -3.96
C SER A 80 -5.28 8.99 -2.87
N THR A 81 -5.42 8.08 -1.91
CA THR A 81 -4.40 7.83 -0.89
C THR A 81 -3.09 7.36 -1.51
N LEU A 82 -3.15 6.50 -2.54
CA LEU A 82 -1.96 6.03 -3.27
C LEU A 82 -1.29 7.14 -4.09
N LYS A 83 -2.07 8.03 -4.71
CA LYS A 83 -1.55 9.24 -5.39
C LYS A 83 -0.77 10.11 -4.38
N ASP A 84 -1.34 10.37 -3.22
CA ASP A 84 -0.66 11.11 -2.14
C ASP A 84 0.63 10.44 -1.64
N ILE A 85 0.64 9.11 -1.48
CA ILE A 85 1.83 8.38 -1.05
C ILE A 85 2.96 8.52 -2.07
N LYS A 86 2.62 8.52 -3.37
CA LYS A 86 3.59 8.74 -4.45
C LYS A 86 4.18 10.15 -4.38
N GLU A 87 3.35 11.16 -4.12
CA GLU A 87 3.77 12.57 -4.03
C GLU A 87 4.53 12.88 -2.72
N ASN A 88 4.21 12.20 -1.62
CA ASN A 88 4.78 12.46 -0.29
C ASN A 88 5.42 11.20 0.35
N PRO A 89 6.54 10.70 -0.19
CA PRO A 89 7.19 9.49 0.32
C PRO A 89 7.83 9.64 1.71
N VAL A 90 7.97 10.88 2.22
CA VAL A 90 8.75 11.20 3.43
C VAL A 90 8.15 10.66 4.72
N ARG A 91 6.81 10.58 4.83
CA ARG A 91 6.12 10.06 6.03
C ARG A 91 6.53 8.63 6.37
N LEU A 92 6.92 7.85 5.37
CA LEU A 92 7.34 6.47 5.51
C LEU A 92 8.81 6.28 5.87
N ASN A 93 9.72 7.10 5.31
CA ASN A 93 11.14 7.00 5.64
C ASN A 93 11.40 7.24 7.13
N ARG A 94 10.54 8.04 7.78
CA ARG A 94 10.58 8.25 9.23
C ARG A 94 10.29 6.97 10.00
N TRP A 95 9.26 6.21 9.60
CA TRP A 95 8.89 4.94 10.23
C TRP A 95 9.88 3.81 9.97
N LEU A 96 10.31 3.61 8.71
CA LEU A 96 11.30 2.58 8.39
C LEU A 96 12.62 2.78 9.14
N ARG A 97 13.06 4.04 9.31
CA ARG A 97 14.26 4.37 10.10
C ARG A 97 14.08 4.10 11.60
N LEU A 98 12.86 4.23 12.14
CA LEU A 98 12.57 3.92 13.54
C LEU A 98 12.59 2.41 13.79
N THR A 99 12.17 1.59 12.82
CA THR A 99 12.16 0.13 12.94
C THR A 99 13.48 -0.56 12.59
N LEU A 100 14.37 0.10 11.84
CA LEU A 100 15.70 -0.43 11.47
C LEU A 100 16.75 -0.28 12.58
N LYS A 101 16.43 0.42 13.67
CA LYS A 101 17.25 0.43 14.90
C LYS A 101 16.82 -0.71 15.82
N LYS A 102 17.23 -1.94 15.51
CA LYS A 102 17.30 -3.03 16.48
C LYS A 102 18.39 -4.00 16.07
#